data_AF-A0A2M8KNG9-F1
#
_entry.id   AF-A0A2M8KNG9-F1
#
_cell.length_a   1.000
_cell.length_b   1.000
_cell.length_c   1.000
_cell.angle_alpha   90.00
_cell.angle_beta   90.00
_cell.angle_gamma   90.00
#
_symmetry.space_group_name_H-M   'P 1'
#
loop_
_entity.id
_entity.type
_entity.pdbx_description
1 polymer ?
#
loop_
_entity_poly.entity_id
_entity_poly.type
_entity_poly.pdbx_seq_one_letter_code
_entity_poly.pdbx_strand_id
1 'polypeptide(L)'
;MAYIRKVTTSSGATAVQIVQKEQGRIVHIDHIGSAHSKEDLETLLALGSSRLLGDQQHLFSKAPPLMVRLRQSVSSVLLEVLTEQYNHLGFGELNDEIFLYLCIARIVEPTSKLDSIRVFGDLGVRRMILPDAEHRGILLSFRA
;
A
#
# COMPACT_ATOMS: atom_id res chain seq x y z
N MET A 1 5.63 21.01 -24.99
CA MET A 1 4.55 21.00 -23.96
C MET A 1 3.25 21.46 -24.59
N ALA A 2 2.19 20.66 -24.47
CA ALA A 2 0.87 20.96 -25.01
C ALA A 2 -0.08 21.42 -23.89
N TYR A 3 -1.00 22.35 -24.18
CA TYR A 3 -2.01 22.81 -23.23
C TYR A 3 -3.28 23.29 -23.94
N ILE A 4 -4.41 23.29 -23.23
CA ILE A 4 -5.69 23.77 -23.76
C ILE A 4 -5.83 25.26 -23.44
N ARG A 5 -6.29 26.05 -24.41
CA ARG A 5 -6.70 27.44 -24.20
C ARG A 5 -8.10 27.70 -24.73
N LYS A 6 -8.74 28.73 -24.16
CA LYS A 6 -10.02 29.30 -24.60
C LYS A 6 -9.77 30.65 -25.25
N VAL A 7 -10.37 30.90 -26.40
CA VAL A 7 -10.27 32.19 -27.11
C VAL A 7 -11.65 32.64 -27.57
N THR A 8 -11.96 33.93 -27.38
CA THR A 8 -13.19 34.52 -27.89
C THR A 8 -13.05 34.79 -29.38
N THR A 9 -14.02 34.34 -30.16
CA THR A 9 -14.06 34.52 -31.61
C THR A 9 -14.80 35.80 -31.99
N SER A 10 -14.61 36.27 -33.23
CA SER A 10 -15.28 37.45 -33.76
C SER A 10 -16.82 37.31 -33.80
N SER A 11 -17.35 36.09 -33.81
CA SER A 11 -18.79 35.80 -33.75
C SER A 11 -19.36 35.71 -32.34
N GLY A 12 -18.54 35.97 -31.30
CA GLY A 12 -18.95 35.87 -29.89
C GLY A 12 -18.91 34.46 -29.30
N ALA A 13 -18.57 33.44 -30.09
CA ALA A 13 -18.38 32.07 -29.60
C ALA A 13 -17.04 31.93 -28.85
N THR A 14 -16.96 30.95 -27.95
CA THR A 14 -15.71 30.57 -27.27
C THR A 14 -15.08 29.37 -27.98
N ALA A 15 -13.96 29.58 -28.65
CA ALA A 15 -13.19 28.49 -29.27
C ALA A 15 -12.26 27.81 -28.26
N VAL A 16 -12.20 26.48 -28.34
CA VAL A 16 -11.28 25.63 -27.56
C VAL A 16 -10.18 25.14 -28.49
N GLN A 17 -8.92 25.32 -28.07
CA GLN A 17 -7.75 24.98 -28.87
C GLN A 17 -6.72 24.24 -28.03
N ILE A 18 -6.00 23.30 -28.65
CA ILE A 18 -4.81 22.68 -28.07
C ILE A 18 -3.58 23.34 -28.69
N VAL A 19 -2.72 23.91 -27.86
CA VAL A 19 -1.52 24.62 -28.29
C VAL A 19 -0.30 23.80 -27.90
N GLN A 20 0.55 23.50 -28.88
CA GLN A 20 1.84 22.84 -28.66
C GLN A 20 2.97 23.89 -28.70
N LYS A 21 3.79 23.89 -27.65
CA LYS A 21 5.00 24.71 -27.54
C LYS A 21 6.26 23.86 -27.55
N GLU A 22 7.27 24.26 -28.32
CA GLU A 22 8.63 23.74 -28.29
C GLU A 22 9.60 24.89 -28.04
N GLN A 23 10.54 24.73 -27.11
CA GLN A 23 11.54 25.75 -26.77
C GLN A 23 10.95 27.17 -26.55
N GLY A 24 9.75 27.24 -25.95
CA GLY A 24 9.05 28.50 -25.68
C GLY A 24 8.28 29.11 -26.86
N ARG A 25 8.38 28.55 -28.07
CA ARG A 25 7.64 28.99 -29.26
C ARG A 25 6.42 28.12 -29.49
N ILE A 26 5.33 28.71 -29.98
CA ILE A 26 4.14 27.94 -30.41
C ILE A 26 4.45 27.33 -31.77
N VAL A 27 4.41 26.00 -31.86
CA VAL A 27 4.73 25.24 -33.08
C VAL A 27 3.46 24.73 -33.75
N HIS A 28 2.44 24.34 -32.98
CA HIS A 28 1.18 23.82 -33.50
C HIS A 28 -0.02 24.34 -32.71
N ILE A 29 -1.14 24.55 -33.39
CA ILE A 29 -2.42 24.90 -32.79
C ILE A 29 -3.50 24.04 -33.44
N ASP A 30 -4.09 23.13 -32.66
CA ASP A 30 -5.25 22.33 -33.06
C ASP A 30 -6.54 23.01 -32.61
N HIS A 31 -7.43 23.28 -33.54
CA HIS A 31 -8.76 23.82 -33.24
C HIS A 31 -9.74 22.68 -32.96
N ILE A 32 -10.33 22.67 -31.77
CA ILE A 32 -11.27 21.61 -31.35
C ILE A 32 -12.71 21.94 -31.72
N GLY A 33 -13.12 23.20 -31.52
CA GLY A 33 -14.45 23.69 -31.87
C GLY A 33 -14.74 25.06 -31.26
N SER A 34 -15.91 25.61 -31.57
CA SER A 34 -16.41 26.88 -31.03
C SER A 34 -17.75 26.66 -30.34
N ALA A 35 -17.83 27.01 -29.06
CA ALA A 35 -19.04 26.90 -28.26
C ALA A 35 -19.82 28.22 -28.24
N HIS A 36 -21.13 28.13 -28.51
CA HIS A 36 -22.08 29.24 -28.39
C HIS A 36 -22.89 29.18 -27.09
N SER A 37 -22.78 28.07 -26.34
CA SER A 37 -23.41 27.87 -25.03
C SER A 37 -22.38 27.37 -24.01
N LYS A 38 -22.74 27.42 -22.73
CA LYS A 38 -21.88 26.90 -21.65
C LYS A 38 -21.74 25.37 -21.69
N GLU A 39 -22.82 24.68 -22.06
CA GLU A 39 -22.87 23.21 -22.16
C GLU A 39 -21.98 22.70 -23.29
N ASP A 40 -22.01 23.37 -24.45
CA ASP A 40 -21.12 23.06 -25.57
C ASP A 40 -19.65 23.29 -25.18
N LEU A 41 -19.38 24.33 -24.39
CA LEU A 41 -18.03 24.65 -23.95
C LEU A 41 -17.47 23.55 -23.03
N GLU A 42 -18.27 23.04 -22.10
CA GLU A 42 -17.87 21.92 -21.23
C GLU A 42 -17.59 20.66 -22.04
N THR A 43 -18.43 20.38 -23.04
CA THR A 43 -18.25 19.25 -23.97
C THR A 43 -16.94 19.38 -24.75
N LEU A 44 -16.64 20.56 -25.30
CA LEU A 44 -15.41 20.80 -26.06
C LEU A 44 -14.15 20.76 -25.17
N LEU A 45 -14.23 21.20 -23.91
CA LEU A 45 -13.12 21.10 -22.95
C LEU A 45 -12.84 19.64 -22.56
N ALA A 46 -13.88 18.83 -22.36
CA ALA A 46 -13.73 17.40 -22.11
C ALA A 46 -13.08 16.68 -23.31
N LEU A 47 -13.53 17.00 -24.52
CA LEU A 47 -12.96 16.46 -25.75
C LEU A 47 -11.49 16.89 -25.97
N GLY A 48 -11.18 18.18 -25.73
CA GLY A 48 -9.81 18.68 -25.78
C GLY A 48 -8.89 18.02 -24.76
N SER A 49 -9.38 17.75 -23.55
CA SER A 49 -8.63 17.06 -22.49
C SER A 49 -8.34 15.61 -22.85
N SER A 50 -9.35 14.90 -23.36
CA SER A 50 -9.20 13.53 -23.84
C SER A 50 -8.17 13.44 -24.97
N ARG A 51 -8.17 14.39 -25.91
CA ARG A 51 -7.21 14.43 -27.03
C ARG A 51 -5.78 14.76 -26.58
N LEU A 52 -5.62 15.71 -25.65
CA LEU A 52 -4.32 16.04 -25.06
C LEU A 52 -3.70 14.86 -24.28
N LEU A 53 -4.54 14.05 -23.62
CA LEU A 53 -4.14 12.82 -22.95
C LEU A 53 -3.91 11.66 -23.92
N GLY A 54 -4.67 11.57 -25.02
CA GLY A 54 -4.54 10.53 -26.04
C GLY A 54 -3.23 10.61 -26.83
N ASP A 55 -2.67 11.81 -27.02
CA ASP A 55 -1.34 12.01 -27.62
C ASP A 55 -0.20 11.71 -26.63
N GLN A 56 -0.47 11.66 -25.32
CA GLN A 56 0.40 10.95 -24.38
C GLN A 56 0.08 9.46 -24.48
N GLN A 57 0.80 8.75 -25.35
CA GLN A 57 0.84 7.30 -25.26
C GLN A 57 1.22 6.91 -23.83
N HIS A 58 0.26 6.36 -23.09
CA HIS A 58 0.52 5.63 -21.87
C HIS A 58 1.46 4.48 -22.24
N LEU A 59 2.78 4.68 -22.04
CA LEU A 59 3.82 3.70 -22.36
C LEU A 59 3.64 2.38 -21.60
N PHE A 60 2.78 2.38 -20.59
CA PHE A 60 2.31 1.21 -19.89
C PHE A 60 0.80 1.33 -19.68
N SER A 61 0.05 0.28 -20.03
CA SER A 61 -1.28 0.05 -19.47
C SER A 61 -1.13 0.16 -17.96
N LYS A 62 -1.77 1.15 -17.33
CA LYS A 62 -1.72 1.34 -15.87
C LYS A 62 -2.22 0.03 -15.25
N ALA A 63 -1.29 -0.79 -14.76
CA ALA A 63 -1.66 -2.00 -14.04
C ALA A 63 -2.64 -1.58 -12.94
N PRO A 64 -3.71 -2.36 -12.68
CA PRO A 64 -4.57 -2.07 -11.54
C PRO A 64 -3.67 -1.89 -10.33
N PRO A 65 -3.89 -0.85 -9.50
CA PRO A 65 -3.00 -0.57 -8.38
C PRO A 65 -2.87 -1.85 -7.56
N LEU A 66 -1.64 -2.35 -7.44
CA LEU A 66 -1.31 -3.44 -6.55
C LEU A 66 -1.70 -3.00 -5.14
N MET A 67 -2.83 -3.51 -4.66
CA MET A 67 -3.35 -3.17 -3.35
C MET A 67 -2.57 -3.98 -2.31
N VAL A 68 -1.39 -3.48 -1.94
CA VAL A 68 -0.60 -4.06 -0.86
C VAL A 68 -1.23 -3.61 0.45
N ARG A 69 -1.84 -4.55 1.17
CA ARG A 69 -2.34 -4.33 2.52
C ARG A 69 -1.36 -4.95 3.51
N LEU A 70 -0.91 -4.15 4.48
CA LEU A 70 -0.18 -4.67 5.63
C LEU A 70 -1.09 -5.68 6.35
N ARG A 71 -0.68 -6.95 6.38
CA ARG A 71 -1.44 -8.02 7.04
C ARG A 71 -1.26 -7.94 8.55
N GLN A 72 -0.02 -7.76 9.01
CA GLN A 72 0.38 -7.63 10.41
C GLN A 72 1.81 -7.07 10.50
N SER A 73 2.12 -6.43 11.61
CA SER A 73 3.49 -6.05 12.01
C SER A 73 3.92 -6.98 13.14
N VAL A 74 5.15 -7.49 13.09
CA VAL A 74 5.69 -8.39 14.11
C VAL A 74 7.08 -7.95 14.53
N SER A 75 7.43 -8.18 15.81
CA SER A 75 8.72 -7.80 16.39
C SER A 75 9.69 -8.99 16.41
N SER A 76 10.07 -9.51 15.24
CA SER A 76 10.93 -10.70 15.14
C SER A 76 12.34 -10.49 15.71
N VAL A 77 12.89 -9.28 15.59
CA VAL A 77 14.21 -8.94 16.14
C VAL A 77 14.23 -9.04 17.67
N LEU A 78 13.14 -8.65 18.33
CA LEU A 78 13.01 -8.76 19.78
C LEU A 78 13.01 -10.23 20.22
N LEU A 79 12.28 -11.08 19.49
CA LEU A 79 12.25 -12.51 19.75
C LEU A 79 13.65 -13.14 19.61
N GLU A 80 14.36 -12.80 18.53
CA GLU A 80 15.73 -13.26 18.26
C GLU A 80 16.68 -12.88 19.39
N VAL A 81 16.74 -11.59 19.75
CA VAL A 81 17.61 -11.09 20.81
C VAL A 81 17.30 -11.76 22.16
N LEU A 82 16.02 -11.88 22.54
CA LEU A 82 15.66 -12.52 23.81
C LEU A 82 15.96 -14.02 23.82
N THR A 83 15.86 -14.69 22.67
CA THR A 83 16.26 -16.10 22.50
C THR A 83 17.76 -16.27 22.66
N GLU A 84 18.56 -15.38 22.05
CA GLU A 84 20.02 -15.38 22.24
C GLU A 84 20.40 -15.17 23.70
N GLN A 85 19.77 -14.21 24.40
CA GLN A 85 20.04 -13.98 25.81
C GLN A 85 19.63 -15.18 26.67
N TYR A 86 18.50 -15.82 26.38
CA TYR A 86 18.07 -17.04 27.07
C TYR A 86 19.13 -18.16 26.95
N ASN A 87 19.67 -18.36 25.74
CA ASN A 87 20.72 -19.35 25.50
C ASN A 87 22.06 -18.95 26.13
N HIS A 88 22.42 -17.67 26.07
CA HIS A 88 23.64 -17.14 26.69
C HIS A 88 23.64 -17.31 28.21
N LEU A 89 22.47 -17.28 28.85
CA LEU A 89 22.31 -17.58 30.28
C LEU A 89 22.38 -19.09 30.61
N GLY A 90 22.53 -19.96 29.61
CA GLY A 90 22.59 -21.41 29.78
C GLY A 90 21.22 -22.10 29.86
N PHE A 91 20.11 -21.37 29.76
CA PHE A 91 18.77 -21.98 29.85
C PHE A 91 18.42 -22.84 28.63
N GLY A 92 19.18 -22.74 27.53
CA GLY A 92 19.04 -23.63 26.38
C GLY A 92 19.21 -25.12 26.71
N GLU A 93 19.89 -25.46 27.82
CA GLU A 93 20.03 -26.85 28.28
C GLU A 93 18.70 -27.51 28.67
N LEU A 94 17.67 -26.72 28.99
CA LEU A 94 16.33 -27.23 29.33
C LEU A 94 15.64 -27.91 28.13
N ASN A 95 16.05 -27.59 26.90
CA ASN A 95 15.53 -28.18 25.66
C ASN A 95 13.99 -28.17 25.57
N ASP A 96 13.37 -27.11 26.09
CA ASP A 96 11.92 -26.90 26.09
C ASP A 96 11.61 -25.54 25.45
N GLU A 97 11.28 -25.59 24.15
CA GLU A 97 10.90 -24.38 23.39
C GLU A 97 9.66 -23.69 23.96
N ILE A 98 8.71 -24.45 24.53
CA ILE A 98 7.48 -23.86 25.08
C ILE A 98 7.81 -23.05 26.32
N PHE A 99 8.67 -23.57 27.17
CA PHE A 99 9.17 -22.85 28.33
C PHE A 99 9.95 -21.59 27.92
N LEU A 100 10.84 -21.69 26.93
CA LEU A 100 11.55 -20.54 26.35
C LEU A 100 10.58 -19.45 25.90
N TYR A 101 9.60 -19.77 25.05
CA TYR A 101 8.67 -18.75 24.56
C TYR A 101 7.81 -18.18 25.69
N LEU A 102 7.37 -18.98 26.66
CA LEU A 102 6.64 -18.48 27.83
C LEU A 102 7.47 -17.55 28.71
N CYS A 103 8.78 -17.78 28.83
CA CYS A 103 9.70 -16.85 29.50
C CYS A 103 9.79 -15.53 28.72
N ILE A 104 10.02 -15.61 27.41
CA ILE A 104 10.11 -14.43 26.53
C ILE A 104 8.81 -13.62 26.57
N ALA A 105 7.65 -14.26 26.43
CA ALA A 105 6.36 -13.58 26.51
C ALA A 105 6.17 -12.84 27.83
N ARG A 106 6.56 -13.43 28.96
CA ARG A 106 6.47 -12.77 30.28
C ARG A 106 7.41 -11.59 30.47
N ILE A 107 8.56 -11.59 29.79
CA ILE A 107 9.47 -10.45 29.77
C ILE A 107 8.86 -9.30 28.97
N VAL A 108 8.24 -9.62 27.82
CA VAL A 108 7.58 -8.63 26.96
C VAL A 108 6.32 -8.07 27.61
N GLU A 109 5.47 -8.95 28.15
CA GLU A 109 4.23 -8.59 28.83
C GLU A 109 3.86 -9.67 29.86
N PRO A 110 3.79 -9.36 31.16
CA PRO A 110 3.58 -10.35 32.22
C PRO A 110 2.11 -10.82 32.29
N THR A 111 1.69 -11.61 31.30
CA THR A 111 0.31 -12.09 31.13
C THR A 111 0.12 -13.55 31.61
N SER A 112 -1.13 -14.04 31.58
CA SER A 112 -1.45 -15.44 31.85
C SER A 112 -0.93 -16.36 30.73
N LYS A 113 -0.76 -17.67 31.00
CA LYS A 113 -0.31 -18.66 29.99
C LYS A 113 -1.19 -18.66 28.73
N LEU A 114 -2.51 -18.53 28.90
CA LEU A 114 -3.46 -18.48 27.77
C LEU A 114 -3.35 -17.16 27.00
N ASP A 115 -3.11 -16.05 27.69
CA ASP A 115 -3.04 -14.73 27.07
C ASP A 115 -1.69 -14.47 26.37
N SER A 116 -0.63 -15.23 26.73
CA SER A 116 0.65 -15.23 26.02
C SER A 116 0.53 -15.63 24.54
N ILE A 117 -0.55 -16.30 24.14
CA ILE A 117 -0.88 -16.63 22.75
C ILE A 117 -0.91 -15.37 21.87
N ARG A 118 -1.46 -14.26 22.37
CA ARG A 118 -1.46 -12.99 21.62
C ARG A 118 -0.03 -12.45 21.45
N VAL A 119 0.74 -12.46 22.54
CA VAL A 119 2.14 -11.96 22.55
C VAL A 119 3.01 -12.75 21.57
N PHE A 120 2.80 -14.06 21.44
CA PHE A 120 3.48 -14.88 20.43
C PHE A 120 3.19 -14.42 19.00
N GLY A 121 1.93 -14.06 18.71
CA GLY A 121 1.53 -13.50 17.42
C GLY A 121 2.25 -12.18 17.14
N ASP A 122 2.30 -11.28 18.13
CA ASP A 122 2.98 -9.97 18.04
C ASP A 122 4.51 -10.12 17.85
N LEU A 123 5.11 -11.20 18.36
CA LEU A 123 6.52 -11.55 18.17
C LEU A 123 6.80 -12.32 16.86
N GLY A 124 5.76 -12.74 16.13
CA GLY A 124 5.88 -13.43 14.86
C GLY A 124 5.99 -14.96 14.93
N VAL A 125 5.69 -15.57 16.09
CA VAL A 125 5.62 -17.02 16.26
C VAL A 125 4.34 -17.54 15.61
N ARG A 126 4.46 -18.28 14.49
CA ARG A 126 3.31 -18.68 13.66
C ARG A 126 2.71 -20.04 14.01
N ARG A 127 3.46 -20.90 14.69
CA ARG A 127 3.03 -22.25 15.03
C ARG A 127 3.73 -22.69 16.31
N MET A 128 2.93 -22.99 17.32
CA MET A 128 3.37 -23.53 18.59
C MET A 128 2.48 -24.73 18.92
N ILE A 129 3.06 -25.88 19.28
CA ILE A 129 2.28 -26.98 19.86
C ILE A 129 2.37 -26.79 21.37
N LEU A 130 1.34 -26.19 21.96
CA LEU A 130 1.24 -26.08 23.42
C LEU A 130 0.77 -27.43 23.98
N PRO A 131 1.40 -27.95 25.04
CA PRO A 131 0.86 -29.07 25.79
C PRO A 131 -0.38 -28.55 26.52
N ASP A 132 -1.52 -29.19 26.28
CA ASP A 132 -2.74 -28.93 27.05
C ASP A 132 -2.52 -29.35 28.52
N ALA A 133 -3.36 -28.84 29.43
CA ALA A 133 -3.38 -29.22 30.83
C ALA A 133 -3.54 -30.75 31.03
N GLU A 134 -4.03 -31.46 30.01
CA GLU A 134 -4.20 -32.92 29.98
C GLU A 134 -3.19 -33.69 29.07
N HIS A 135 -2.04 -33.10 28.73
CA HIS A 135 -0.97 -33.76 27.92
C HIS A 135 -1.39 -34.23 26.51
N ARG A 136 -2.53 -33.76 25.99
CA ARG A 136 -2.91 -33.95 24.57
C ARG A 136 -2.52 -32.69 23.80
N GLY A 137 -1.62 -32.82 22.82
CA GLY A 137 -1.13 -31.66 22.06
C GLY A 137 -2.27 -30.97 21.30
N ILE A 138 -2.50 -29.68 21.56
CA ILE A 138 -3.44 -28.87 20.77
C ILE A 138 -2.64 -28.12 19.71
N LEU A 139 -3.00 -28.35 18.44
CA LEU A 139 -2.46 -27.60 17.31
C LEU A 139 -3.09 -26.20 17.28
N LEU A 140 -2.43 -25.21 17.85
CA LEU A 140 -2.84 -23.82 17.73
C LEU A 140 -2.22 -23.22 16.47
N SER A 141 -3.01 -23.21 15.39
CA SER A 141 -2.71 -22.43 14.20
C SER A 141 -3.15 -20.99 14.46
N PHE A 142 -2.19 -20.09 14.67
CA PHE A 142 -2.42 -18.66 14.78
C PHE A 142 -2.78 -18.12 13.39
N ARG A 143 -4.07 -18.15 13.02
CA ARG A 143 -4.56 -17.49 11.81
C ARG A 143 -4.78 -16.01 12.11
N ALA A 144 -3.98 -15.17 11.47
CA ALA A 144 -4.25 -13.75 11.26
C ALA A 144 -5.28 -13.55 10.14
#